data_AF-A0A962EBJ9-F1
#
_entry.id   AF-A0A962EBJ9-F1
#
_cell.length_a   1.000
_cell.length_b   1.000
_cell.length_c   1.000
_cell.angle_alpha   90.00
_cell.angle_beta   90.00
_cell.angle_gamma   90.00
#
_symmetry.space_group_name_H-M   'P 1'
#
loop_
_entity.id
_entity.type
_entity.pdbx_description
1 polymer ?
#
loop_
_entity_poly.entity_id
_entity_poly.type
_entity_poly.pdbx_seq_one_letter_code
_entity_poly.pdbx_strand_id
1 'polypeptide(L)'
;MIHLGWRALTLLWLCLVAFASAAQSAPSGIPDATGEDGFAAPPPLQVYLLTVEPGELYWQRFGHNAILLRDPDGGRSISYNFGYFDFAQQDFLLRFVRGRMLYQAVALDGDADIAGYLEDGRRVWLQELRLEPEAVAKLAAYLAEQVRPENRDYRYDYYTINCSTRVRDAL
;
A
#
# COMPACT_ATOMS: atom_id res chain seq x y z
N MET A 1 6.15 49.94 32.96
CA MET A 1 4.84 50.62 32.81
C MET A 1 4.67 50.89 31.31
N ILE A 2 4.22 49.90 30.52
CA ILE A 2 2.84 49.62 30.06
C ILE A 2 2.20 50.77 29.28
N HIS A 3 1.82 50.47 28.02
CA HIS A 3 0.71 50.96 27.14
C HIS A 3 1.23 50.93 25.68
N LEU A 4 1.02 49.93 24.81
CA LEU A 4 -0.19 49.23 24.30
C LEU A 4 -1.18 50.14 23.54
N GLY A 5 -1.44 49.80 22.26
CA GLY A 5 -2.62 50.18 21.47
C GLY A 5 -2.28 50.95 20.18
N TRP A 6 -2.11 50.29 19.03
CA TRP A 6 -3.15 49.82 18.09
C TRP A 6 -4.02 50.97 17.55
N ARG A 7 -3.76 51.39 16.29
CA ARG A 7 -4.73 51.98 15.32
C ARG A 7 -3.98 52.49 14.08
N ALA A 8 -4.10 51.78 12.96
CA ALA A 8 -3.99 52.39 11.64
C ALA A 8 -4.59 51.43 10.59
N LEU A 9 -5.92 51.45 10.48
CA LEU A 9 -6.59 51.11 9.22
C LEU A 9 -6.18 52.18 8.20
N THR A 10 -5.58 51.78 7.09
CA THR A 10 -5.57 52.60 5.87
C THR A 10 -5.70 51.73 4.62
N LEU A 11 -6.84 51.92 3.95
CA LEU A 11 -7.00 52.09 2.52
C LEU A 11 -6.90 50.85 1.60
N LEU A 12 -8.08 50.28 1.42
CA LEU A 12 -8.55 49.55 0.24
C LEU A 12 -8.22 50.35 -1.04
N TRP A 13 -7.35 49.82 -1.91
CA TRP A 13 -7.05 50.41 -3.22
C TRP A 13 -7.52 49.46 -4.33
N LEU A 14 -8.63 49.85 -4.96
CA LEU A 14 -9.11 49.30 -6.23
C LEU A 14 -8.21 49.82 -7.36
N CYS A 15 -7.74 48.95 -8.24
CA CYS A 15 -7.52 49.27 -9.66
C CYS A 15 -7.42 47.99 -10.51
N LEU A 16 -8.51 47.71 -11.23
CA LEU A 16 -8.53 46.90 -12.44
C LEU A 16 -7.55 47.49 -13.47
N VAL A 17 -6.63 46.68 -14.00
CA VAL A 17 -6.00 46.95 -15.30
C VAL A 17 -5.77 45.62 -16.06
N ALA A 18 -6.54 45.51 -17.14
CA ALA A 18 -6.27 44.85 -18.42
C ALA A 18 -5.69 43.41 -18.44
N PHE A 19 -6.58 42.45 -18.73
CA PHE A 19 -6.24 41.25 -19.48
C PHE A 19 -5.83 41.66 -20.91
N ALA A 20 -4.53 41.67 -21.19
CA ALA A 20 -3.99 41.75 -22.54
C ALA A 20 -3.41 40.39 -22.91
N SER A 21 -4.06 39.75 -23.87
CA SER A 21 -3.67 38.48 -24.48
C SER A 21 -2.27 38.58 -25.08
N ALA A 22 -1.34 37.78 -24.58
CA ALA A 22 -0.10 37.45 -25.28
C ALA A 22 -0.26 36.03 -25.84
N ALA A 23 -0.75 35.94 -27.08
CA ALA A 23 -0.64 34.73 -27.88
C ALA A 23 0.85 34.49 -28.16
N GLN A 24 1.46 33.56 -27.44
CA GLN A 24 2.81 33.10 -27.75
C GLN A 24 2.70 32.26 -29.04
N SER A 25 3.32 32.74 -30.11
CA SER A 25 3.52 31.96 -31.34
C SER A 25 4.38 30.75 -31.03
N ALA A 26 3.76 29.56 -31.03
CA ALA A 26 4.47 28.29 -30.94
C ALA A 26 5.29 28.06 -32.23
N PRO A 27 6.53 27.55 -32.14
CA PRO A 27 7.33 27.21 -33.30
C PRO A 27 6.66 26.07 -34.09
N SER A 28 6.35 26.35 -35.36
CA SER A 28 5.90 25.37 -36.34
C SER A 28 7.07 24.49 -36.78
N GLY A 29 7.41 23.52 -35.95
CA GLY A 29 8.16 22.33 -36.37
C GLY A 29 7.20 21.15 -36.30
N ILE A 30 6.90 20.52 -37.44
CA ILE A 30 6.31 19.18 -37.45
C ILE A 30 7.47 18.24 -37.11
N PRO A 31 7.54 17.62 -35.91
CA PRO A 31 8.44 16.51 -35.74
C PRO A 31 7.94 15.38 -36.63
N ASP A 32 8.83 14.90 -37.48
CA ASP A 32 8.65 13.72 -38.32
C ASP A 32 8.30 12.52 -37.44
N ALA A 33 7.02 12.15 -37.41
CA ALA A 33 6.49 11.10 -36.56
C ALA A 33 6.74 9.73 -37.21
N THR A 34 8.01 9.32 -37.26
CA THR A 34 8.43 7.94 -37.51
C THR A 34 9.44 7.43 -36.48
N GLY A 35 9.49 8.07 -35.30
CA GLY A 35 10.09 7.47 -34.12
C GLY A 35 9.05 6.62 -33.40
N GLU A 36 9.17 5.30 -33.51
CA GLU A 36 8.68 4.41 -32.45
C GLU A 36 9.51 4.69 -31.19
N ASP A 37 9.27 5.84 -30.56
CA ASP A 37 9.73 6.10 -29.20
C ASP A 37 8.81 5.27 -28.29
N GLY A 38 9.00 3.96 -28.36
CA GLY A 38 8.47 3.03 -27.39
C GLY A 38 9.05 3.44 -26.06
N PHE A 39 8.28 4.21 -25.28
CA PHE A 39 8.49 4.26 -23.84
C PHE A 39 8.56 2.81 -23.39
N ALA A 40 9.76 2.34 -23.09
CA ALA A 40 9.96 1.01 -22.54
C ALA A 40 8.97 0.88 -21.38
N ALA A 41 8.17 -0.17 -21.39
CA ALA A 41 7.22 -0.41 -20.32
C ALA A 41 7.98 -0.28 -18.99
N PRO A 42 7.42 0.44 -17.99
CA PRO A 42 8.11 0.62 -16.72
C PRO A 42 8.51 -0.76 -16.17
N PRO A 43 9.69 -0.86 -15.53
CA PRO A 43 10.17 -2.15 -15.06
C PRO A 43 9.12 -2.80 -14.17
N PRO A 44 8.95 -4.13 -14.25
CA PRO A 44 7.90 -4.82 -13.50
C PRO A 44 8.08 -4.61 -12.00
N LEU A 45 6.98 -4.59 -11.26
CA LEU A 45 6.99 -4.54 -9.80
C LEU A 45 7.91 -5.64 -9.25
N GLN A 46 8.71 -5.28 -8.25
CA GLN A 46 9.47 -6.26 -7.49
C GLN A 46 8.53 -6.96 -6.50
N VAL A 47 8.59 -8.29 -6.49
CA VAL A 47 7.76 -9.13 -5.63
C VAL A 47 8.65 -9.74 -4.56
N TYR A 48 8.28 -9.59 -3.29
CA TYR A 48 8.97 -10.25 -2.19
C TYR A 48 8.01 -11.11 -1.37
N LEU A 49 8.48 -12.29 -0.99
CA LEU A 49 7.92 -13.02 0.14
C LEU A 49 8.49 -12.41 1.42
N LEU A 50 7.60 -11.83 2.23
CA LEU A 50 7.92 -11.34 3.56
C LEU A 50 7.65 -12.46 4.57
N THR A 51 8.67 -12.87 5.30
CA THR A 51 8.57 -13.84 6.39
C THR A 51 8.97 -13.19 7.70
N VAL A 52 8.13 -13.34 8.73
CA VAL A 52 8.32 -12.74 10.05
C VAL A 52 8.44 -13.83 11.09
N GLU A 53 9.44 -13.70 11.96
CA GLU A 53 9.69 -14.63 13.06
C GLU A 53 8.50 -14.71 14.04
N PRO A 54 8.29 -15.82 14.76
CA PRO A 54 7.40 -15.85 15.91
C PRO A 54 7.63 -14.72 16.92
N GLY A 55 6.55 -14.24 17.54
CA GLY A 55 6.57 -13.27 18.62
C GLY A 55 6.08 -13.84 19.96
N GLU A 56 6.17 -13.02 21.01
CA GLU A 56 5.83 -13.41 22.38
C GLU A 56 4.31 -13.47 22.62
N LEU A 57 3.53 -12.65 21.90
CA LEU A 57 2.08 -12.65 22.00
C LEU A 57 1.49 -13.92 21.39
N TYR A 58 0.41 -14.44 21.97
CA TYR A 58 -0.10 -15.75 21.59
C TYR A 58 -0.50 -15.85 20.10
N TRP A 59 -0.99 -14.77 19.51
CA TRP A 59 -1.35 -14.71 18.09
C TRP A 59 -0.14 -14.56 17.15
N GLN A 60 1.07 -14.34 17.69
CA GLN A 60 2.31 -14.21 16.93
C GLN A 60 3.18 -15.48 17.01
N ARG A 61 2.81 -16.48 17.81
CA ARG A 61 3.62 -17.68 18.13
C ARG A 61 4.04 -18.54 16.93
N PHE A 62 3.35 -18.43 15.79
CA PHE A 62 3.64 -19.22 14.59
C PHE A 62 4.39 -18.43 13.51
N GLY A 63 4.76 -17.18 13.79
CA GLY A 63 5.33 -16.28 12.79
C GLY A 63 4.25 -15.75 11.84
N HIS A 64 4.68 -15.18 10.71
CA HIS A 64 3.77 -14.62 9.72
C HIS A 64 4.39 -14.60 8.32
N ASN A 65 3.55 -14.66 7.28
CA ASN A 65 3.95 -14.47 5.90
C ASN A 65 3.03 -13.45 5.21
N ALA A 66 3.60 -12.62 4.35
CA ALA A 66 2.89 -11.66 3.51
C ALA A 66 3.60 -11.53 2.14
N ILE A 67 2.95 -10.85 1.20
CA ILE A 67 3.55 -10.50 -0.10
C ILE A 67 3.78 -9.00 -0.15
N LEU A 68 5.01 -8.58 -0.41
CA LEU A 68 5.37 -7.19 -0.61
C LEU A 68 5.52 -6.92 -2.11
N LEU A 69 4.78 -5.94 -2.63
CA LEU A 69 5.00 -5.39 -3.97
C LEU A 69 5.69 -4.04 -3.83
N ARG A 70 6.79 -3.85 -4.55
CA ARG A 70 7.58 -2.61 -4.52
C ARG A 70 7.87 -2.10 -5.92
N ASP A 71 7.73 -0.80 -6.11
CA ASP A 71 8.15 -0.14 -7.34
C ASP A 71 9.69 -0.24 -7.47
N PRO A 72 10.21 -0.57 -8.66
CA PRO A 72 11.64 -0.84 -8.87
C PRO A 72 12.57 0.37 -8.63
N ASP A 73 12.02 1.58 -8.65
CA ASP A 73 12.71 2.83 -8.33
C ASP A 73 12.71 3.17 -6.83
N GLY A 74 12.13 2.30 -5.99
CA GLY A 74 11.99 2.51 -4.56
C GLY A 74 10.83 3.45 -4.19
N GLY A 75 9.89 3.68 -5.12
CA GLY A 75 8.68 4.44 -4.89
C GLY A 75 7.70 3.73 -3.95
N ARG A 76 6.54 3.34 -4.48
CA ARG A 76 5.47 2.74 -3.67
C ARG A 76 5.86 1.34 -3.19
N SER A 77 5.55 1.04 -1.93
CA SER A 77 5.70 -0.30 -1.34
C SER A 77 4.40 -0.69 -0.66
N ILE A 78 3.80 -1.82 -1.04
CA ILE A 78 2.53 -2.31 -0.48
C ILE A 78 2.73 -3.72 0.08
N SER A 79 2.42 -3.91 1.36
CA SER A 79 2.34 -5.24 1.98
C SER A 79 0.90 -5.75 1.91
N TYR A 80 0.71 -6.88 1.23
CA TYR A 80 -0.54 -7.62 1.19
C TYR A 80 -0.52 -8.70 2.27
N ASN A 81 -1.31 -8.45 3.31
CA ASN A 81 -1.28 -9.19 4.56
C ASN A 81 -2.59 -9.97 4.77
N PHE A 82 -2.46 -11.27 5.04
CA PHE A 82 -3.56 -12.21 5.26
C PHE A 82 -3.60 -12.72 6.72
N GLY A 83 -3.08 -11.94 7.65
CA GLY A 83 -3.03 -12.24 9.09
C GLY A 83 -3.78 -11.21 9.94
N TYR A 84 -4.48 -10.26 9.31
CA TYR A 84 -5.13 -9.17 10.01
C TYR A 84 -6.50 -9.57 10.52
N PHE A 85 -6.87 -9.11 11.71
CA PHE A 85 -8.21 -9.31 12.27
C PHE A 85 -8.59 -8.11 13.12
N ASP A 86 -9.89 -7.86 13.25
CA ASP A 86 -10.40 -6.70 13.97
C ASP A 86 -11.10 -7.15 15.26
N PHE A 87 -10.58 -6.68 16.40
CA PHE A 87 -11.14 -6.94 17.74
C PHE A 87 -12.49 -6.27 17.97
N ALA A 88 -12.79 -5.20 17.21
CA ALA A 88 -14.06 -4.47 17.28
C ALA A 88 -15.16 -5.10 16.41
N GLN A 89 -14.87 -6.20 15.69
CA GLN A 89 -15.90 -6.92 14.96
C GLN A 89 -17.03 -7.37 15.89
N GLN A 90 -18.25 -7.27 15.37
CA GLN A 90 -19.44 -7.71 16.10
C GLN A 90 -19.27 -9.18 16.53
N ASP A 91 -19.50 -9.42 17.83
CA ASP A 91 -19.41 -10.73 18.48
C ASP A 91 -18.00 -11.36 18.48
N PHE A 92 -16.91 -10.57 18.36
CA PHE A 92 -15.52 -11.07 18.36
C PHE A 92 -15.27 -12.14 19.43
N LEU A 93 -15.57 -11.85 20.71
CA LEU A 93 -15.32 -12.80 21.81
C LEU A 93 -16.13 -14.09 21.67
N LEU A 94 -17.40 -14.00 21.27
CA LEU A 94 -18.27 -15.16 21.09
C LEU A 94 -17.80 -16.02 19.90
N ARG A 95 -17.34 -15.39 18.82
CA ARG A 95 -16.75 -16.05 17.66
C ARG A 95 -15.42 -16.71 18.00
N PHE A 96 -14.59 -16.04 18.80
CA PHE A 96 -13.32 -16.57 19.29
C PHE A 96 -13.51 -17.85 20.11
N VAL A 97 -14.37 -17.82 21.12
CA VAL A 97 -14.67 -19.00 21.97
C VAL A 97 -15.25 -20.16 21.14
N ARG A 98 -15.95 -19.86 20.03
CA ARG A 98 -16.51 -20.86 19.10
C ARG A 98 -15.55 -21.27 17.98
N GLY A 99 -14.33 -20.73 17.91
CA GLY A 99 -13.37 -21.00 16.84
C GLY A 99 -13.82 -20.51 15.45
N ARG A 100 -14.55 -19.39 15.39
CA ARG A 100 -15.11 -18.78 14.15
C ARG A 100 -14.52 -17.41 13.86
N MET A 101 -13.20 -17.31 13.88
CA MET A 101 -12.50 -16.05 13.63
C MET A 101 -12.61 -15.64 12.16
N LEU A 102 -12.93 -14.37 11.93
CA LEU A 102 -12.83 -13.74 10.63
C LEU A 102 -11.53 -12.95 10.56
N TYR A 103 -10.74 -13.26 9.54
CA TYR A 103 -9.53 -12.54 9.20
C TYR A 103 -9.77 -11.75 7.92
N GLN A 104 -8.91 -10.77 7.70
CA GLN A 104 -8.99 -9.83 6.61
C GLN A 104 -7.71 -9.88 5.77
N ALA A 105 -7.88 -9.90 4.47
CA ALA A 105 -6.84 -9.48 3.55
C ALA A 105 -6.75 -7.95 3.59
N VAL A 106 -5.58 -7.40 3.90
CA VAL A 106 -5.35 -5.96 3.96
C VAL A 106 -4.16 -5.56 3.10
N ALA A 107 -4.22 -4.36 2.51
CA ALA A 107 -3.09 -3.72 1.88
C ALA A 107 -2.60 -2.62 2.81
N LEU A 108 -1.34 -2.71 3.24
CA LEU A 108 -0.69 -1.79 4.15
C LEU A 108 0.46 -1.09 3.46
N ASP A 109 0.85 0.08 3.96
CA ASP A 109 2.15 0.66 3.61
C ASP A 109 3.24 -0.34 3.99
N GLY A 110 4.05 -0.73 3.01
CA GLY A 110 4.97 -1.86 3.16
C GLY A 110 6.10 -1.59 4.15
N ASP A 111 6.62 -0.36 4.15
CA ASP A 111 7.70 0.02 5.05
C ASP A 111 7.19 0.17 6.49
N ALA A 112 5.99 0.72 6.67
CA ALA A 112 5.34 0.79 7.98
C ALA A 112 4.99 -0.61 8.54
N ASP A 113 4.49 -1.54 7.71
CA ASP A 113 4.19 -2.91 8.16
C ASP A 113 5.48 -3.64 8.61
N ILE A 114 6.57 -3.51 7.83
CA ILE A 114 7.89 -4.03 8.22
C ILE A 114 8.37 -3.39 9.51
N ALA A 115 8.30 -2.06 9.64
CA ALA A 115 8.73 -1.34 10.83
C ALA A 115 7.98 -1.82 12.08
N GLY A 116 6.67 -2.06 11.99
CA GLY A 116 5.88 -2.60 13.10
C GLY A 116 6.40 -3.95 13.60
N TYR A 117 6.77 -4.87 12.70
CA TYR A 117 7.38 -6.15 13.12
C TYR A 117 8.75 -5.97 13.79
N LEU A 118 9.55 -5.02 13.31
CA LEU A 118 10.87 -4.74 13.89
C LEU A 118 10.74 -4.09 15.27
N GLU A 119 9.77 -3.20 15.46
CA GLU A 119 9.42 -2.59 16.75
C GLU A 119 8.94 -3.63 17.77
N ASP A 120 8.21 -4.65 17.32
CA ASP A 120 7.84 -5.83 18.11
C ASP A 120 9.05 -6.72 18.48
N GLY A 121 10.27 -6.36 18.05
CA GLY A 121 11.50 -7.13 18.29
C GLY A 121 11.60 -8.40 17.45
N ARG A 122 10.81 -8.51 16.38
CA ARG A 122 10.76 -9.70 15.52
C ARG A 122 11.65 -9.52 14.31
N ARG A 123 12.33 -10.58 13.88
CA ARG A 123 13.11 -10.57 12.64
C ARG A 123 12.21 -10.71 11.42
N VAL A 124 12.58 -10.00 10.36
CA VAL A 124 11.90 -9.99 9.06
C VAL A 124 12.88 -10.40 7.98
N TRP A 125 12.48 -11.34 7.13
CA TRP A 125 13.20 -11.72 5.91
C TRP A 125 12.39 -11.30 4.70
N LEU A 126 13.06 -10.68 3.73
CA LEU A 126 12.53 -10.37 2.41
C LEU A 126 13.23 -11.24 1.39
N GLN A 127 12.48 -12.19 0.80
CA GLN A 127 12.95 -13.01 -0.30
C GLN A 127 12.38 -12.46 -1.60
N GLU A 128 13.22 -11.85 -2.43
CA GLU A 128 12.82 -11.44 -3.78
C GLU A 128 12.45 -12.68 -4.59
N LEU A 129 11.29 -12.63 -5.24
CA LEU A 129 10.76 -13.66 -6.12
C LEU A 129 10.90 -13.20 -7.56
N ARG A 130 11.72 -13.92 -8.34
CA ARG A 130 11.91 -13.63 -9.77
C ARG A 130 10.79 -14.29 -10.56
N LEU A 131 9.69 -13.56 -10.72
CA LEU A 131 8.53 -13.97 -11.51
C LEU A 131 8.60 -13.33 -12.91
N GLU A 132 8.01 -14.00 -13.89
CA GLU A 132 7.83 -13.42 -15.22
C GLU A 132 6.91 -12.18 -15.16
N PRO A 133 7.12 -11.16 -16.01
CA PRO A 133 6.34 -9.92 -15.96
C PRO A 133 4.82 -10.12 -16.02
N GLU A 134 4.35 -11.10 -16.80
CA GLU A 134 2.92 -11.44 -16.88
C GLU A 134 2.40 -12.00 -15.55
N ALA A 135 3.21 -12.83 -14.86
CA ALA A 135 2.86 -13.39 -13.56
C ALA A 135 2.81 -12.30 -12.48
N VAL A 136 3.74 -11.35 -12.51
CA VAL A 136 3.72 -10.16 -11.61
C VAL A 136 2.43 -9.36 -11.80
N ALA A 137 2.03 -9.09 -13.04
CA ALA A 137 0.81 -8.34 -13.32
C ALA A 137 -0.46 -9.07 -12.84
N LYS A 138 -0.53 -10.40 -13.06
CA LYS A 138 -1.64 -11.23 -12.56
C LYS A 138 -1.70 -11.27 -11.04
N LEU A 139 -0.55 -11.44 -10.38
CA LEU A 139 -0.45 -11.43 -8.93
C LEU A 139 -0.91 -10.08 -8.36
N ALA A 140 -0.42 -8.97 -8.91
CA ALA A 140 -0.79 -7.64 -8.45
C ALA A 140 -2.31 -7.39 -8.59
N ALA A 141 -2.92 -7.78 -9.71
CA ALA A 141 -4.35 -7.68 -9.92
C ALA A 141 -5.15 -8.56 -8.94
N TYR A 142 -4.70 -9.80 -8.74
CA TYR A 142 -5.30 -10.71 -7.76
C TYR A 142 -5.28 -10.13 -6.35
N LEU A 143 -4.11 -9.69 -5.89
CA LEU A 143 -3.92 -9.13 -4.55
C LEU A 143 -4.76 -7.87 -4.32
N ALA A 144 -4.82 -6.97 -5.32
CA ALA A 144 -5.67 -5.79 -5.28
C ALA A 144 -7.17 -6.16 -5.17
N GLU A 145 -7.62 -7.19 -5.87
CA GLU A 145 -9.00 -7.68 -5.77
C GLU A 145 -9.28 -8.31 -4.40
N GLN A 146 -8.33 -9.08 -3.84
CA GLN A 146 -8.51 -9.75 -2.55
C GLN A 146 -8.72 -8.78 -1.39
N VAL A 147 -8.14 -7.58 -1.42
CA VAL A 147 -8.27 -6.60 -0.32
C VAL A 147 -9.51 -5.72 -0.42
N ARG A 148 -10.33 -5.90 -1.46
CA ARG A 148 -11.59 -5.16 -1.61
C ARG A 148 -12.58 -5.54 -0.50
N PRO A 149 -13.46 -4.62 -0.05
CA PRO A 149 -14.41 -4.89 1.02
C PRO A 149 -15.27 -6.14 0.79
N GLU A 150 -15.58 -6.45 -0.47
CA GLU A 150 -16.41 -7.61 -0.85
C GLU A 150 -15.67 -8.95 -0.75
N ASN A 151 -14.33 -8.96 -0.77
CA ASN A 151 -13.50 -10.17 -0.84
C ASN A 151 -12.57 -10.37 0.37
N ARG A 152 -12.32 -9.30 1.13
CA ARG A 152 -11.24 -9.29 2.13
C ARG A 152 -11.50 -10.21 3.31
N ASP A 153 -12.76 -10.38 3.71
CA ASP A 153 -13.13 -11.11 4.92
C ASP A 153 -13.24 -12.61 4.62
N TYR A 154 -12.55 -13.44 5.38
CA TYR A 154 -12.64 -14.89 5.27
C TYR A 154 -12.54 -15.57 6.63
N ARG A 155 -13.10 -16.78 6.71
CA ARG A 155 -13.00 -17.63 7.89
C ARG A 155 -11.60 -18.23 7.95
N TYR A 156 -10.89 -17.91 9.03
CA TYR A 156 -9.55 -18.44 9.26
C TYR A 156 -9.62 -19.89 9.74
N ASP A 157 -8.76 -20.72 9.18
CA ASP A 157 -8.53 -22.10 9.59
C ASP A 157 -7.03 -22.33 9.71
N TYR A 158 -6.58 -22.72 10.90
CA TYR A 158 -5.17 -22.84 11.22
C TYR A 158 -4.39 -23.77 10.28
N TYR A 159 -5.03 -24.78 9.69
CA TYR A 159 -4.37 -25.78 8.85
C TYR A 159 -4.56 -25.52 7.36
N THR A 160 -5.71 -24.99 6.97
CA THR A 160 -6.11 -24.93 5.56
C THR A 160 -6.25 -23.50 5.03
N ILE A 161 -6.60 -22.53 5.86
CA ILE A 161 -6.88 -21.14 5.45
C ILE A 161 -6.22 -20.17 6.44
N ASN A 162 -4.93 -19.94 6.25
CA ASN A 162 -4.11 -19.07 7.09
C ASN A 162 -3.25 -18.13 6.23
N CYS A 163 -2.47 -17.26 6.88
CA CYS A 163 -1.61 -16.31 6.15
C CYS A 163 -0.64 -17.00 5.19
N SER A 164 -0.08 -18.15 5.56
CA SER A 164 0.87 -18.89 4.72
C SER A 164 0.19 -19.60 3.55
N THR A 165 -0.98 -20.21 3.75
CA THR A 165 -1.71 -20.85 2.64
C THR A 165 -2.26 -19.82 1.66
N ARG A 166 -2.72 -18.66 2.15
CA ARG A 166 -3.17 -17.54 1.29
C ARG A 166 -2.04 -16.95 0.46
N VAL A 167 -0.84 -16.81 1.03
CA VAL A 167 0.36 -16.40 0.29
C VAL A 167 0.76 -17.47 -0.74
N ARG A 168 0.81 -18.75 -0.35
CA ARG A 168 1.10 -19.86 -1.25
C ARG A 168 0.14 -19.90 -2.45
N ASP A 169 -1.16 -19.75 -2.19
CA ASP A 169 -2.19 -19.89 -3.23
C ASP A 169 -2.25 -18.66 -4.16
N ALA A 170 -1.65 -17.54 -3.76
CA ALA A 170 -1.51 -16.35 -4.59
C ALA A 170 -0.34 -16.45 -5.59
N LEU A 171 0.73 -17.17 -5.22
CA LEU A 171 1.96 -17.35 -5.97
C LEU A 171 1.89 -18.57 -6.92
#